data_AF-A0A8S1D245-F1
#
_entry.id   AF-A0A8S1D245-F1
#
_cell.length_a   1.000
_cell.length_b   1.000
_cell.length_c   1.000
_cell.angle_alpha   90.00
_cell.angle_beta   90.00
_cell.angle_gamma   90.00
#
_symmetry.space_group_name_H-M   'P 1'
#
loop_
_entity.id
_entity.type
_entity.pdbx_description
1 polymer ?
#
loop_
_entity_poly.entity_id
_entity_poly.type
_entity_poly.pdbx_seq_one_letter_code
_entity_poly.pdbx_strand_id
1 'polypeptide(L)'
;MCARQCEQLRHYFVQNRSEFVEVIQEKNLAFGALDLPSVDLVEFPLMSLEDRKQEWRGKELHGRFLRVLESQNVDKEWSTEWLRTSGIFGETEGFILSIQDEVISTRGYQRHVMHQDVSDWCRLCRVQNESIQHVCGGCSVLAPREYLERHNNVAKVVHQALAKNLKLQEEEQPYYRCKPPQVMEAGGVRLLWDSEMVTDRAVEANRPDIVVIDQRKKEGLIIDIAVPLDANVERTVVEKKRKYQPLAVELKEIYYLRKITVVPVVISTNGVVLQDWKKLMETLPLTTNHLKLMQKAAVLGTANIVRKTLSL
;
A
#
# COMPACT_ATOMS: atom_id res chain seq x y z
N MET A 1 17.38 3.20 23.43
CA MET A 1 18.76 3.70 23.37
C MET A 1 19.52 2.86 22.36
N CYS A 2 20.35 3.45 21.50
CA CYS A 2 21.20 2.66 20.61
C CYS A 2 22.40 2.09 21.41
N ALA A 3 22.99 0.98 20.94
CA ALA A 3 24.09 0.29 21.65
C ALA A 3 25.24 1.24 22.05
N ARG A 4 25.61 2.17 21.16
CA ARG A 4 26.62 3.20 21.43
C ARG A 4 26.25 4.15 22.58
N GLN A 5 24.98 4.51 22.71
CA GLN A 5 24.49 5.33 23.83
C GLN A 5 24.48 4.52 25.13
N CYS A 6 24.10 3.25 25.08
CA CYS A 6 24.18 2.35 26.23
C CYS A 6 25.62 2.20 26.71
N GLU A 7 26.57 2.03 25.79
CA GLU A 7 28.00 1.89 26.08
C GLU A 7 28.60 3.17 26.69
N GLN A 8 28.30 4.33 26.10
CA GLN A 8 28.75 5.63 26.64
C GLN A 8 28.19 5.91 28.03
N LEU A 9 26.92 5.59 28.26
CA LEU A 9 26.29 5.75 29.57
C LEU A 9 26.84 4.75 30.58
N ARG A 10 27.03 3.47 30.19
CA ARG A 10 27.72 2.48 31.04
C ARG A 10 29.10 2.95 31.45
N HIS A 11 29.90 3.43 30.50
CA HIS A 11 31.25 3.93 30.77
C HIS A 11 31.23 5.14 31.71
N TYR A 12 30.28 6.06 31.55
CA TYR A 12 30.07 7.18 32.48
C TYR A 12 29.74 6.70 33.89
N PHE A 13 28.78 5.77 34.04
CA PHE A 13 28.40 5.27 35.35
C PHE A 13 29.53 4.46 36.02
N VAL A 14 30.27 3.63 35.28
CA VAL A 14 31.38 2.84 35.83
C VAL A 14 32.58 3.71 36.26
N GLN A 15 32.85 4.82 35.56
CA GLN A 15 33.99 5.68 35.87
C GLN A 15 33.70 6.77 36.89
N ASN A 16 32.44 7.19 37.01
CA ASN A 16 32.05 8.28 37.91
C ASN A 16 31.76 7.76 39.32
N ARG A 17 32.62 8.10 40.29
CA ARG A 17 32.49 7.70 41.71
C ARG A 17 31.81 8.75 42.59
N SER A 18 30.79 9.43 42.06
CA SER A 18 29.99 10.30 42.91
C SER A 18 29.04 9.47 43.78
N GLU A 19 28.80 9.92 45.01
CA GLU A 19 27.92 9.24 45.98
C GLU A 19 26.52 8.94 45.39
N PHE A 20 26.01 9.84 44.54
CA PHE A 20 24.75 9.66 43.83
C PHE A 20 24.79 8.52 42.80
N VAL A 21 25.91 8.35 42.08
CA VAL A 21 26.09 7.29 41.08
C VAL A 21 26.26 5.92 41.73
N GLU A 22 26.97 5.84 42.87
CA GLU A 22 27.14 4.60 43.62
C GLU A 22 25.80 4.07 44.15
N VAL A 23 24.93 4.95 44.68
CA VAL A 23 23.57 4.58 45.11
C VAL A 23 22.72 4.07 43.94
N ILE A 24 22.88 4.63 42.74
CA ILE A 24 22.17 4.16 41.54
C ILE A 24 22.67 2.78 41.10
N GLN A 25 23.98 2.53 41.17
CA GLN A 25 24.57 1.23 40.84
C GLN A 25 24.10 0.14 41.80
N GLU A 26 24.08 0.41 43.10
CA GLU A 26 23.63 -0.54 44.13
C GLU A 26 22.16 -0.92 43.99
N LYS A 27 21.31 0.02 43.53
CA LYS A 27 19.86 -0.20 43.38
C LYS A 27 19.43 -0.69 42.00
N ASN A 28 20.35 -0.82 41.04
CA ASN A 28 20.00 -1.25 39.69
C ASN A 28 19.80 -2.78 39.64
N LEU A 29 18.57 -3.21 39.91
CA LEU A 29 18.12 -4.59 39.78
C LEU A 29 18.10 -4.97 38.29
N ALA A 30 19.17 -5.59 37.78
CA ALA A 30 19.38 -6.45 36.58
C ALA A 30 18.35 -6.54 35.41
N PHE A 31 17.43 -5.58 35.26
CA PHE A 31 16.29 -5.62 34.33
C PHE A 31 16.24 -4.38 33.42
N GLY A 32 17.20 -3.46 33.56
CA GLY A 32 17.34 -2.26 32.72
C GLY A 32 18.34 -2.46 31.59
N ALA A 33 18.17 -1.74 30.47
CA ALA A 33 19.03 -1.82 29.27
C ALA A 33 20.52 -1.50 29.49
N LEU A 34 20.90 -1.00 30.68
CA LEU A 34 22.27 -0.70 31.08
C LEU A 34 22.87 -1.78 31.99
N ASP A 35 22.10 -2.72 32.53
CA ASP A 35 22.53 -3.87 33.37
C ASP A 35 23.89 -3.69 34.07
N LEU A 36 24.03 -2.64 34.88
CA LEU A 36 25.32 -2.18 35.43
C LEU A 36 26.10 -3.22 36.28
N PRO A 37 25.45 -4.20 36.95
CA PRO A 37 26.16 -5.21 37.74
C PRO A 37 26.93 -6.27 36.93
N SER A 38 26.64 -6.43 35.63
CA SER A 38 27.31 -7.43 34.79
C SER A 38 28.76 -6.97 34.48
N VAL A 39 29.76 -7.66 35.02
CA VAL A 39 31.19 -7.39 34.77
C VAL A 39 31.59 -7.74 33.33
N ASP A 40 30.82 -8.63 32.69
CA ASP A 40 30.99 -8.94 31.28
C ASP A 40 30.44 -7.78 30.45
N LEU A 41 31.33 -7.10 29.73
CA LEU A 41 30.96 -6.27 28.60
C LEU A 41 30.29 -7.20 27.59
N VAL A 42 28.96 -7.27 27.63
CA VAL A 42 28.19 -7.75 26.48
C VAL A 42 28.54 -6.78 25.35
N GLU A 43 29.53 -7.14 24.55
CA GLU A 43 29.78 -6.52 23.26
C GLU A 43 28.48 -6.72 22.49
N PHE A 44 27.63 -5.68 22.47
CA PHE A 44 26.59 -5.60 21.48
C PHE A 44 27.34 -5.54 20.15
N PRO A 45 27.29 -6.59 19.31
CA PRO A 45 27.98 -6.53 18.04
C PRO A 45 27.48 -5.27 17.36
N LEU A 46 28.40 -4.38 16.95
CA LEU A 46 28.06 -3.23 16.13
C LEU A 46 27.65 -3.77 14.76
N MET A 47 26.43 -4.32 14.69
CA MET A 47 25.85 -4.82 13.46
C MET A 47 25.82 -3.66 12.49
N SER A 48 26.45 -3.86 11.35
CA SER A 48 26.38 -2.90 10.26
C SER A 48 24.94 -2.74 9.80
N LEU A 49 24.66 -1.68 9.06
CA LEU A 49 23.33 -1.52 8.44
C LEU A 49 22.98 -2.71 7.55
N GLU A 50 23.98 -3.34 6.93
CA GLU A 50 23.77 -4.50 6.07
C GLU A 50 23.45 -5.75 6.89
N ASP A 51 24.15 -5.98 8.01
CA ASP A 51 23.84 -7.10 8.91
C ASP A 51 22.41 -6.99 9.45
N ARG A 52 21.97 -5.78 9.81
CA ARG A 52 20.60 -5.53 10.28
C ARG A 52 19.56 -5.77 9.21
N LYS A 53 19.84 -5.37 7.96
CA LYS A 53 18.96 -5.65 6.83
C LYS A 53 18.86 -7.15 6.58
N GLN A 54 19.97 -7.87 6.64
CA GLN A 54 19.99 -9.31 6.41
C GLN A 54 19.25 -10.06 7.51
N GLU A 55 19.42 -9.66 8.78
CA GLU A 55 18.64 -10.21 9.90
C GLU A 55 17.15 -9.92 9.71
N TRP A 56 16.77 -8.68 9.37
CA TRP A 56 15.37 -8.31 9.11
C TRP A 56 14.79 -9.12 7.94
N ARG A 57 15.52 -9.24 6.84
CA ARG A 57 15.14 -10.03 5.66
C ARG A 57 14.93 -11.51 5.99
N GLY A 58 15.74 -12.06 6.89
CA GLY A 58 15.67 -13.45 7.33
C GLY A 58 14.44 -13.79 8.18
N LYS A 59 13.77 -12.79 8.77
CA LYS A 59 12.57 -13.01 9.58
C LYS A 59 11.40 -13.47 8.69
N GLU A 60 10.70 -14.52 9.12
CA GLU A 60 9.62 -15.13 8.33
C GLU A 60 8.50 -14.14 8.01
N LEU A 61 8.03 -13.41 9.03
CA LEU A 61 6.98 -12.40 8.94
C LEU A 61 7.55 -11.03 8.55
N HIS A 62 8.30 -10.39 9.45
CA HIS A 62 8.84 -9.03 9.27
C HIS A 62 9.64 -8.84 7.98
N GLY A 63 10.39 -9.86 7.54
CA GLY A 63 11.19 -9.77 6.32
C GLY A 63 10.37 -9.85 5.03
N ARG A 64 9.07 -10.18 5.10
CA ARG A 64 8.23 -10.43 3.92
C ARG A 64 8.10 -9.20 3.04
N PHE A 65 7.80 -8.04 3.63
CA PHE A 65 7.68 -6.81 2.86
C PHE A 65 9.01 -6.41 2.21
N LEU A 66 10.14 -6.56 2.92
CA LEU A 66 11.46 -6.33 2.33
C LEU A 66 11.73 -7.26 1.14
N ARG A 67 11.42 -8.56 1.26
CA ARG A 67 11.57 -9.53 0.16
C ARG A 67 10.70 -9.16 -1.06
N VAL A 68 9.50 -8.63 -0.84
CA VAL A 68 8.65 -8.10 -1.92
C VAL A 68 9.33 -6.91 -2.60
N LEU A 69 9.82 -5.93 -1.83
CA LEU A 69 10.49 -4.74 -2.38
C LEU A 69 11.75 -5.09 -3.19
N GLU A 70 12.41 -6.20 -2.87
CA GLU A 70 13.61 -6.70 -3.54
C GLU A 70 13.33 -7.67 -4.69
N SER A 71 12.06 -7.94 -4.98
CA SER A 71 11.66 -8.79 -6.10
C SER A 71 11.97 -8.12 -7.45
N GLN A 72 12.36 -8.93 -8.44
CA GLN A 72 12.92 -8.43 -9.72
C GLN A 72 12.03 -7.45 -10.47
N ASN A 73 10.70 -7.56 -10.35
CA ASN A 73 9.74 -6.75 -11.12
C ASN A 73 9.17 -5.55 -10.33
N VAL A 74 9.57 -5.38 -9.06
CA VAL A 74 9.10 -4.31 -8.17
C VAL A 74 10.02 -3.11 -8.25
N ASP A 75 9.43 -1.92 -8.25
CA ASP A 75 10.19 -0.67 -8.10
C ASP A 75 10.25 -0.28 -6.62
N LYS A 76 11.40 -0.51 -5.98
CA LYS A 76 11.59 -0.25 -4.55
C LYS A 76 11.47 1.23 -4.20
N GLU A 77 12.02 2.10 -5.03
CA GLU A 77 12.01 3.55 -4.76
C GLU A 77 10.58 4.08 -4.85
N TRP A 78 9.85 3.69 -5.89
CA TRP A 78 8.50 4.19 -6.10
C TRP A 78 7.52 3.57 -5.12
N SER A 79 7.69 2.29 -4.75
CA SER A 79 6.87 1.61 -3.75
C SER A 79 6.94 2.23 -2.35
N THR A 80 8.01 2.99 -2.06
CA THR A 80 8.24 3.61 -0.74
C THR A 80 8.08 5.13 -0.76
N GLU A 81 7.67 5.71 -1.88
CA GLU A 81 7.63 7.15 -2.10
C GLU A 81 6.61 7.86 -1.18
N TRP A 82 5.57 7.15 -0.74
CA TRP A 82 4.59 7.66 0.24
C TRP A 82 5.23 7.98 1.61
N LEU A 83 6.30 7.29 2.03
CA LEU A 83 6.98 7.57 3.31
C LEU A 83 7.65 8.94 3.33
N ARG A 84 8.03 9.49 2.17
CA ARG A 84 8.83 10.72 2.11
C ARG A 84 8.02 12.00 2.30
N THR A 85 6.75 12.01 1.87
CA THR A 85 5.99 13.27 1.66
C THR A 85 4.48 13.14 1.79
N SER A 86 3.94 12.00 2.21
CA SER A 86 2.48 11.78 2.22
C SER A 86 1.71 12.61 3.24
N GLY A 87 2.37 13.29 4.19
CA GLY A 87 1.69 14.05 5.25
C GLY A 87 0.78 13.14 6.08
N ILE A 88 1.27 11.94 6.41
CA ILE A 88 0.66 11.01 7.36
C ILE A 88 1.26 11.30 8.74
N PHE A 89 0.43 11.30 9.76
CA PHE A 89 0.89 11.46 11.15
C PHE A 89 1.73 10.27 11.59
N GLY A 90 2.78 10.50 12.38
CA GLY A 90 3.75 9.47 12.77
C GLY A 90 3.12 8.24 13.42
N GLU A 91 2.04 8.41 14.20
CA GLU A 91 1.29 7.32 14.82
C GLU A 91 0.60 6.44 13.78
N THR A 92 0.07 7.04 12.71
CA THR A 92 -0.55 6.29 11.62
C THR A 92 0.49 5.64 10.72
N GLU A 93 1.62 6.30 10.49
CA GLU A 93 2.76 5.71 9.78
C GLU A 93 3.28 4.47 10.51
N GLY A 94 3.55 4.57 11.82
CA GLY A 94 4.00 3.43 12.64
C GLY A 94 3.00 2.26 12.63
N PHE A 95 1.69 2.55 12.60
CA PHE A 95 0.67 1.53 12.46
C PHE A 95 0.67 0.85 11.08
N ILE A 96 0.89 1.60 10.00
CA ILE A 96 1.04 1.05 8.65
C ILE A 96 2.30 0.17 8.56
N LEU A 97 3.42 0.60 9.15
CA LEU A 97 4.64 -0.21 9.20
C LEU A 97 4.41 -1.50 9.98
N SER A 98 3.64 -1.46 11.08
CA SER A 98 3.24 -2.66 11.82
C SER A 98 2.40 -3.64 10.98
N ILE A 99 1.58 -3.13 10.06
CA ILE A 99 0.84 -3.96 9.08
C ILE A 99 1.83 -4.61 8.08
N GLN A 100 2.78 -3.83 7.56
CA GLN A 100 3.79 -4.31 6.60
C GLN A 100 4.71 -5.38 7.22
N ASP A 101 5.08 -5.21 8.48
CA ASP A 101 5.88 -6.18 9.25
C ASP A 101 5.07 -7.39 9.73
N GLU A 102 3.75 -7.41 9.47
CA GLU A 102 2.81 -8.46 9.87
C GLU A 102 2.71 -8.71 11.39
N VAL A 103 2.99 -7.69 12.21
CA VAL A 103 2.97 -7.77 13.69
C VAL A 103 1.66 -7.32 14.32
N ILE A 104 0.60 -7.22 13.52
CA ILE A 104 -0.72 -6.86 14.00
C ILE A 104 -1.33 -8.04 14.79
N SER A 105 -1.93 -7.72 15.94
CA SER A 105 -2.64 -8.65 16.83
C SER A 105 -3.96 -9.17 16.22
N THR A 106 -3.86 -9.78 15.05
CA THR A 106 -4.90 -10.60 14.44
C THR A 106 -5.10 -11.87 15.26
N ARG A 107 -6.25 -12.54 15.15
CA ARG A 107 -6.52 -13.80 15.85
C ARG A 107 -5.51 -14.90 15.48
N GLY A 108 -5.08 -14.95 14.22
CA GLY A 108 -4.03 -15.86 13.79
C GLY A 108 -2.70 -15.56 14.48
N TYR A 109 -2.32 -14.28 14.58
CA TYR A 109 -1.11 -13.86 15.29
C TYR A 109 -1.19 -14.17 16.79
N GLN A 110 -2.32 -13.87 17.44
CA GLN A 110 -2.55 -14.17 18.86
C GLN A 110 -2.42 -15.68 19.16
N ARG A 111 -3.01 -16.53 18.32
CA ARG A 111 -2.96 -17.98 18.49
C ARG A 111 -1.57 -18.56 18.23
N HIS A 112 -0.97 -18.22 17.09
CA HIS A 112 0.21 -18.92 16.57
C HIS A 112 1.53 -18.28 16.98
N VAL A 113 1.56 -16.97 17.25
CA VAL A 113 2.78 -16.24 17.64
C VAL A 113 2.80 -15.92 19.12
N MET A 114 1.67 -15.48 19.68
CA MET A 114 1.56 -15.14 21.11
C MET A 114 1.11 -16.32 21.98
N HIS A 115 0.84 -17.49 21.37
CA HIS A 115 0.39 -18.71 22.05
C HIS A 115 -0.81 -18.48 22.99
N GLN A 116 -1.71 -17.56 22.63
CA GLN A 116 -2.92 -17.28 23.40
C GLN A 116 -4.01 -18.31 23.08
N ASP A 117 -4.84 -18.63 24.07
CA ASP A 117 -6.00 -19.50 23.89
C ASP A 117 -7.14 -18.72 23.22
N VAL A 118 -6.98 -18.47 21.92
CA VAL A 118 -7.97 -17.85 21.06
C VAL A 118 -8.14 -18.65 19.78
N SER A 119 -9.34 -18.61 19.22
CA SER A 119 -9.62 -19.15 17.89
C SER A 119 -8.96 -18.28 16.82
N ASP A 120 -8.25 -18.88 15.87
CA ASP A 120 -7.62 -18.22 14.72
C ASP A 120 -8.58 -17.90 13.57
N TRP A 121 -9.83 -18.37 13.62
CA TRP A 121 -10.84 -18.03 12.61
C TRP A 121 -11.11 -16.53 12.56
N CYS A 122 -11.20 -15.98 11.35
CA CYS A 122 -11.53 -14.57 11.11
C CYS A 122 -12.77 -14.15 11.88
N ARG A 123 -12.66 -13.08 12.69
CA ARG A 123 -13.76 -12.57 13.51
C ARG A 123 -14.94 -12.06 12.70
N LEU A 124 -14.70 -11.69 11.44
CA LEU A 124 -15.69 -11.16 10.51
C LEU A 124 -16.34 -12.27 9.68
N CYS A 125 -15.57 -12.97 8.83
CA CYS A 125 -16.14 -13.91 7.88
C CYS A 125 -16.32 -15.32 8.44
N ARG A 126 -15.52 -15.74 9.44
CA ARG A 126 -15.50 -17.10 9.99
C ARG A 126 -15.21 -18.22 8.98
N VAL A 127 -14.72 -17.90 7.77
CA VAL A 127 -14.46 -18.86 6.68
C VAL A 127 -12.99 -19.23 6.53
N GLN A 128 -12.06 -18.37 6.96
CA GLN A 128 -10.61 -18.63 6.90
C GLN A 128 -9.92 -18.09 8.16
N ASN A 129 -8.65 -18.44 8.35
CA ASN A 129 -7.82 -17.93 9.43
C ASN A 129 -7.59 -16.42 9.28
N GLU A 130 -7.67 -15.69 10.40
CA GLU A 130 -7.40 -14.26 10.48
C GLU A 130 -5.89 -13.99 10.41
N SER A 131 -5.37 -13.91 9.21
CA SER A 131 -4.05 -13.33 8.95
C SER A 131 -4.18 -11.87 8.53
N ILE A 132 -3.08 -11.12 8.60
CA ILE A 132 -3.04 -9.75 8.08
C ILE A 132 -3.39 -9.71 6.58
N GLN A 133 -2.90 -10.68 5.80
CA GLN A 133 -3.21 -10.81 4.37
C GLN A 133 -4.70 -11.06 4.14
N HIS A 134 -5.33 -11.91 4.94
CA HIS A 134 -6.77 -12.14 4.89
C HIS A 134 -7.56 -10.87 5.20
N VAL A 135 -7.20 -10.13 6.25
CA VAL A 135 -7.87 -8.87 6.61
C VAL A 135 -7.66 -7.80 5.53
N CYS A 136 -6.46 -7.68 4.98
CA CYS A 136 -6.11 -6.63 4.01
C CYS A 136 -6.68 -6.87 2.61
N GLY A 137 -6.91 -8.12 2.18
CA GLY A 137 -7.38 -8.40 0.82
C GLY A 137 -8.06 -9.75 0.57
N GLY A 138 -8.37 -10.54 1.60
CA GLY A 138 -8.95 -11.88 1.46
C GLY A 138 -10.32 -12.08 2.11
N CYS A 139 -10.81 -11.15 2.91
CA CYS A 139 -12.06 -11.29 3.66
C CYS A 139 -13.26 -10.91 2.79
N SER A 140 -14.14 -11.87 2.53
CA SER A 140 -15.35 -11.67 1.72
C SER A 140 -16.33 -10.66 2.32
N VAL A 141 -16.36 -10.51 3.65
CA VAL A 141 -17.21 -9.54 4.35
C VAL A 141 -16.73 -8.10 4.14
N LEU A 142 -15.42 -7.89 3.98
CA LEU A 142 -14.83 -6.57 3.79
C LEU A 142 -14.86 -6.12 2.31
N ALA A 143 -14.96 -7.07 1.37
CA ALA A 143 -14.83 -6.79 -0.05
C ALA A 143 -15.89 -5.81 -0.62
N PRO A 144 -17.20 -5.97 -0.38
CA PRO A 144 -18.22 -5.16 -1.03
C PRO A 144 -18.20 -3.67 -0.66
N ARG A 145 -17.65 -3.33 0.52
CA ARG A 145 -17.67 -1.96 1.06
C ARG A 145 -16.27 -1.41 1.28
N GLU A 146 -15.48 -2.07 2.13
CA GLU A 146 -14.21 -1.51 2.59
C GLU A 146 -13.12 -1.62 1.53
N TYR A 147 -13.02 -2.75 0.82
CA TYR A 147 -12.09 -2.88 -0.30
C TYR A 147 -12.52 -2.01 -1.49
N LEU A 148 -13.82 -1.92 -1.76
CA LEU A 148 -14.38 -1.05 -2.79
C LEU A 148 -14.08 0.44 -2.49
N GLU A 149 -14.21 0.88 -1.23
CA GLU A 149 -13.89 2.26 -0.85
C GLU A 149 -12.40 2.58 -1.05
N ARG A 150 -11.50 1.68 -0.61
CA ARG A 150 -10.05 1.82 -0.84
C ARG A 150 -9.73 1.90 -2.34
N HIS A 151 -10.33 1.02 -3.13
CA HIS A 151 -10.22 1.01 -4.59
C HIS A 151 -10.66 2.34 -5.21
N ASN A 152 -11.87 2.80 -4.86
CA ASN A 152 -12.46 4.01 -5.42
C ASN A 152 -11.64 5.25 -5.06
N ASN A 153 -11.02 5.30 -3.88
CA ASN A 153 -10.15 6.41 -3.51
C ASN A 153 -8.90 6.50 -4.41
N VAL A 154 -8.32 5.36 -4.81
CA VAL A 154 -7.22 5.32 -5.80
C VAL A 154 -7.73 5.78 -7.17
N ALA A 155 -8.87 5.23 -7.62
CA ALA A 155 -9.49 5.58 -8.90
C ALA A 155 -9.79 7.08 -9.01
N LYS A 156 -10.28 7.70 -7.93
CA LYS A 156 -10.55 9.15 -7.87
C LYS A 156 -9.31 10.01 -8.11
N VAL A 157 -8.13 9.60 -7.62
CA VAL A 157 -6.88 10.33 -7.90
C VAL A 157 -6.59 10.33 -9.39
N VAL A 158 -6.70 9.17 -10.04
CA VAL A 158 -6.49 9.03 -11.49
C VAL A 158 -7.50 9.86 -12.27
N HIS A 159 -8.78 9.80 -11.89
CA HIS A 159 -9.83 10.59 -12.53
C HIS A 159 -9.57 12.10 -12.44
N GLN A 160 -9.22 12.62 -11.25
CA GLN A 160 -8.94 14.05 -11.07
C GLN A 160 -7.75 14.51 -11.91
N ALA A 161 -6.68 13.70 -11.97
CA ALA A 161 -5.53 13.95 -12.81
C ALA A 161 -5.91 14.03 -14.29
N LEU A 162 -6.69 13.07 -14.78
CA LEU A 162 -7.15 13.03 -16.16
C LEU A 162 -8.09 14.19 -16.49
N ALA A 163 -9.06 14.49 -15.63
CA ALA A 163 -10.01 15.59 -15.84
C ALA A 163 -9.29 16.93 -16.04
N LYS A 164 -8.27 17.22 -15.21
CA LYS A 164 -7.46 18.43 -15.36
C LYS A 164 -6.57 18.40 -16.60
N ASN A 165 -5.85 17.31 -16.84
CA ASN A 165 -4.99 17.18 -18.03
C ASN A 165 -5.77 17.29 -19.35
N LEU A 166 -7.00 16.78 -19.38
CA LEU A 166 -7.90 16.84 -20.53
C LEU A 166 -8.66 18.17 -20.64
N LYS A 167 -8.43 19.12 -19.71
CA LYS A 167 -9.10 20.43 -19.62
C LYS A 167 -10.62 20.31 -19.47
N LEU A 168 -11.08 19.26 -18.81
CA LEU A 168 -12.49 19.05 -18.42
C LEU A 168 -12.78 19.68 -17.06
N GLN A 169 -11.74 20.02 -16.30
CA GLN A 169 -11.79 20.68 -15.00
C GLN A 169 -10.57 21.58 -14.83
N GLU A 170 -10.69 22.71 -14.14
CA GLU A 170 -9.59 23.66 -13.95
C GLU A 170 -8.63 23.23 -12.82
N GLU A 171 -9.17 22.80 -11.69
CA GLU A 171 -8.40 22.46 -10.49
C GLU A 171 -8.65 21.03 -10.04
N GLU A 172 -7.63 20.34 -9.52
CA GLU A 172 -7.81 19.01 -8.90
C GLU A 172 -8.43 19.15 -7.51
N GLN A 173 -9.43 18.31 -7.21
CA GLN A 173 -9.97 18.20 -5.85
C GLN A 173 -9.34 17.03 -5.09
N PRO A 174 -9.19 17.12 -3.76
CA PRO A 174 -8.73 15.99 -2.95
C PRO A 174 -9.64 14.76 -3.11
N TYR A 175 -9.05 13.58 -3.31
CA TYR A 175 -9.78 12.33 -3.62
C TYR A 175 -10.84 11.95 -2.56
N TYR A 176 -10.63 12.33 -1.31
CA TYR A 176 -11.55 12.04 -0.20
C TYR A 176 -12.76 12.98 -0.15
N ARG A 177 -12.76 14.08 -0.91
CA ARG A 177 -13.89 15.02 -1.04
C ARG A 177 -14.60 14.91 -2.38
N CYS A 178 -13.92 14.43 -3.41
CA CYS A 178 -14.48 14.42 -4.75
C CYS A 178 -15.46 13.26 -4.97
N LYS A 179 -16.48 13.55 -5.78
CA LYS A 179 -17.41 12.59 -6.37
C LYS A 179 -17.34 12.79 -7.89
N PRO A 180 -16.57 11.97 -8.61
CA PRO A 180 -16.50 12.06 -10.06
C PRO A 180 -17.90 12.01 -10.69
N PRO A 181 -18.26 12.93 -11.60
CA PRO A 181 -19.48 12.80 -12.38
C PRO A 181 -19.33 11.59 -13.32
N GLN A 182 -20.46 10.97 -13.68
CA GLN A 182 -20.46 9.78 -14.54
C GLN A 182 -19.85 10.07 -15.92
N VAL A 183 -20.08 11.27 -16.46
CA VAL A 183 -19.56 11.72 -17.76
C VAL A 183 -19.05 13.16 -17.64
N MET A 184 -17.86 13.42 -18.16
CA MET A 184 -17.36 14.76 -18.46
C MET A 184 -17.03 14.84 -19.94
N GLU A 185 -17.52 15.87 -20.63
CA GLU A 185 -17.30 16.04 -22.06
C GLU A 185 -17.03 17.49 -22.43
N ALA A 186 -15.94 17.74 -23.16
CA ALA A 186 -15.67 19.03 -23.78
C ALA A 186 -14.72 18.86 -24.97
N GLY A 187 -14.92 19.68 -26.00
CA GLY A 187 -13.98 19.79 -27.12
C GLY A 187 -13.66 18.46 -27.83
N GLY A 188 -14.63 17.54 -27.92
CA GLY A 188 -14.45 16.23 -28.55
C GLY A 188 -13.72 15.20 -27.70
N VAL A 189 -13.56 15.44 -26.39
CA VAL A 189 -13.04 14.45 -25.43
C VAL A 189 -14.13 14.10 -24.44
N ARG A 190 -14.29 12.79 -24.17
CA ARG A 190 -15.16 12.24 -23.14
C ARG A 190 -14.34 11.49 -22.10
N LEU A 191 -14.64 11.74 -20.83
CA LEU A 191 -14.13 11.00 -19.67
C LEU A 191 -15.34 10.38 -18.96
N LEU A 192 -15.38 9.05 -18.93
CA LEU A 192 -16.45 8.26 -18.32
C LEU A 192 -15.94 7.65 -17.03
N TRP A 193 -16.76 7.69 -15.98
CA TRP A 193 -16.49 7.10 -14.67
C TRP A 193 -17.50 6.00 -14.35
N ASP A 194 -17.01 4.81 -13.97
CA ASP A 194 -17.80 3.66 -13.50
C ASP A 194 -19.07 3.39 -14.34
N SER A 195 -18.91 3.49 -15.66
CA SER A 195 -20.00 3.49 -16.64
C SER A 195 -20.02 2.20 -17.42
N GLU A 196 -21.20 1.61 -17.55
CA GLU A 196 -21.41 0.46 -18.42
C GLU A 196 -21.33 0.90 -19.88
N MET A 197 -20.51 0.19 -20.65
CA MET A 197 -20.32 0.45 -22.07
C MET A 197 -21.26 -0.42 -22.89
N VAL A 198 -22.13 0.22 -23.66
CA VAL A 198 -23.01 -0.47 -24.60
C VAL A 198 -22.20 -0.90 -25.82
N THR A 199 -22.25 -2.20 -26.13
CA THR A 199 -21.55 -2.82 -27.27
C THR A 199 -22.52 -3.60 -28.13
N ASP A 200 -22.21 -3.73 -29.43
CA ASP A 200 -23.06 -4.47 -30.37
C ASP A 200 -23.00 -5.98 -30.09
N ARG A 201 -21.84 -6.49 -29.68
CA ARG A 201 -21.67 -7.87 -29.22
C ARG A 201 -21.62 -7.92 -27.71
N ALA A 202 -22.11 -9.02 -27.13
CA ALA A 202 -22.02 -9.23 -25.70
C ALA A 202 -20.55 -9.37 -25.27
N VAL A 203 -20.09 -8.48 -24.38
CA VAL A 203 -18.77 -8.54 -23.74
C VAL A 203 -18.97 -8.75 -22.25
N GLU A 204 -18.30 -9.77 -21.69
CA GLU A 204 -18.41 -10.13 -20.27
C GLU A 204 -17.97 -8.99 -19.34
N ALA A 205 -16.89 -8.28 -19.70
CA ALA A 205 -16.35 -7.15 -18.96
C ALA A 205 -16.62 -5.83 -19.71
N ASN A 206 -17.77 -5.22 -19.45
CA ASN A 206 -18.21 -3.99 -20.12
C ASN A 206 -18.25 -2.73 -19.22
N ARG A 207 -17.92 -2.86 -17.93
CA ARG A 207 -17.91 -1.75 -16.97
C ARG A 207 -16.51 -1.52 -16.37
N PRO A 208 -15.61 -0.83 -17.09
CA PRO A 208 -14.32 -0.40 -16.56
C PRO A 208 -14.46 0.79 -15.59
N ASP A 209 -13.44 1.02 -14.78
CA ASP A 209 -13.47 2.12 -13.79
C ASP A 209 -13.45 3.51 -14.46
N ILE A 210 -12.60 3.68 -15.48
CA ILE A 210 -12.47 4.94 -16.21
C ILE A 210 -12.29 4.66 -17.70
N VAL A 211 -12.98 5.41 -18.55
CA VAL A 211 -12.77 5.40 -20.02
C VAL A 211 -12.49 6.81 -20.51
N VAL A 212 -11.48 6.95 -21.37
CA VAL A 212 -11.21 8.20 -22.10
C VAL A 212 -11.46 7.96 -23.58
N ILE A 213 -12.20 8.85 -24.22
CA ILE A 213 -12.39 8.86 -25.67
C ILE A 213 -12.00 10.24 -26.18
N ASP A 214 -10.94 10.33 -26.98
CA ASP A 214 -10.50 11.55 -27.66
C ASP A 214 -10.83 11.43 -29.16
N GLN A 215 -11.94 12.05 -29.58
CA GLN A 215 -12.37 12.02 -30.97
C GLN A 215 -11.48 12.84 -31.90
N ARG A 216 -10.68 13.78 -31.37
CA ARG A 216 -9.76 14.60 -32.17
C ARG A 216 -8.53 13.79 -32.55
N LYS A 217 -7.97 13.05 -31.59
CA LYS A 217 -6.84 12.14 -31.83
C LYS A 217 -7.28 10.80 -32.41
N LYS A 218 -8.57 10.50 -32.37
CA LYS A 218 -9.16 9.18 -32.65
C LYS A 218 -8.59 8.10 -31.73
N GLU A 219 -8.31 8.41 -30.48
CA GLU A 219 -7.73 7.48 -29.51
C GLU A 219 -8.61 7.30 -28.28
N GLY A 220 -8.49 6.17 -27.61
CA GLY A 220 -9.15 5.92 -26.35
C GLY A 220 -8.30 5.14 -25.35
N LEU A 221 -8.69 5.22 -24.08
CA LEU A 221 -8.09 4.51 -22.97
C LEU A 221 -9.19 3.80 -22.19
N ILE A 222 -8.96 2.53 -21.84
CA ILE A 222 -9.73 1.81 -20.83
C ILE A 222 -8.82 1.63 -19.64
N ILE A 223 -9.19 2.21 -18.50
CA ILE A 223 -8.35 2.23 -17.30
C ILE A 223 -9.07 1.47 -16.21
N ASP A 224 -8.37 0.52 -15.62
CA ASP A 224 -8.93 -0.38 -14.60
C ASP A 224 -7.98 -0.43 -13.41
N ILE A 225 -8.50 -0.07 -12.25
CA ILE A 225 -7.79 0.18 -11.01
C ILE A 225 -7.78 -1.10 -10.18
N ALA A 226 -6.71 -1.35 -9.43
CA ALA A 226 -6.67 -2.50 -8.53
C ALA A 226 -5.83 -2.22 -7.30
N VAL A 227 -6.29 -2.74 -6.15
CA VAL A 227 -5.54 -2.72 -4.90
C VAL A 227 -5.38 -4.14 -4.32
N PRO A 228 -4.58 -5.00 -4.97
CA PRO A 228 -4.38 -6.39 -4.55
C PRO A 228 -3.37 -6.48 -3.40
N LEU A 229 -3.23 -7.69 -2.83
CA LEU A 229 -2.09 -8.01 -1.97
C LEU A 229 -0.78 -7.96 -2.76
N ASP A 230 0.34 -7.70 -2.06
CA ASP A 230 1.67 -7.52 -2.63
C ASP A 230 2.08 -8.64 -3.61
N ALA A 231 1.90 -9.90 -3.20
CA ALA A 231 2.25 -11.07 -4.01
C ALA A 231 1.43 -11.21 -5.31
N ASN A 232 0.32 -10.48 -5.42
CA ASN A 232 -0.62 -10.59 -6.54
C ASN A 232 -0.52 -9.43 -7.53
N VAL A 233 0.34 -8.43 -7.30
CA VAL A 233 0.43 -7.21 -8.14
C VAL A 233 0.69 -7.56 -9.61
N GLU A 234 1.71 -8.37 -9.90
CA GLU A 234 2.08 -8.75 -11.26
C GLU A 234 0.96 -9.51 -11.98
N ARG A 235 0.41 -10.53 -11.32
CA ARG A 235 -0.70 -11.32 -11.85
C ARG A 235 -1.91 -10.43 -12.16
N THR A 236 -2.24 -9.49 -11.26
CA THR A 236 -3.38 -8.59 -11.41
C THR A 236 -3.25 -7.66 -12.63
N VAL A 237 -2.03 -7.18 -12.92
CA VAL A 237 -1.76 -6.36 -14.13
C VAL A 237 -2.07 -7.15 -15.41
N VAL A 238 -1.63 -8.41 -15.47
CA VAL A 238 -1.86 -9.28 -16.65
C VAL A 238 -3.33 -9.63 -16.80
N GLU A 239 -3.99 -10.03 -15.71
CA GLU A 239 -5.42 -10.38 -15.69
C GLU A 239 -6.28 -9.22 -16.18
N LYS A 240 -6.04 -7.99 -15.68
CA LYS A 240 -6.82 -6.80 -16.05
C LYS A 240 -6.61 -6.38 -17.50
N LYS A 241 -5.37 -6.45 -18.02
CA LYS A 241 -5.13 -6.23 -19.45
C LYS A 241 -5.94 -7.19 -20.32
N ARG A 242 -5.92 -8.48 -19.99
CA ARG A 242 -6.65 -9.51 -20.73
C ARG A 242 -8.16 -9.32 -20.62
N LYS A 243 -8.68 -9.00 -19.43
CA LYS A 243 -10.11 -8.84 -19.14
C LYS A 243 -10.80 -7.85 -20.07
N TYR A 244 -10.22 -6.68 -20.31
CA TYR A 244 -10.86 -5.63 -21.11
C TYR A 244 -10.41 -5.58 -22.58
N GLN A 245 -9.58 -6.52 -23.02
CA GLN A 245 -9.14 -6.56 -24.41
C GLN A 245 -10.32 -6.72 -25.41
N PRO A 246 -11.35 -7.55 -25.13
CA PRO A 246 -12.52 -7.62 -26.00
C PRO A 246 -13.29 -6.28 -26.07
N LEU A 247 -13.50 -5.63 -24.92
CA LEU A 247 -14.15 -4.31 -24.86
C LEU A 247 -13.38 -3.27 -25.69
N ALA A 248 -12.05 -3.29 -25.63
CA ALA A 248 -11.20 -2.39 -26.40
C ALA A 248 -11.39 -2.53 -27.92
N VAL A 249 -11.71 -3.74 -28.41
CA VAL A 249 -11.99 -3.99 -29.83
C VAL A 249 -13.35 -3.40 -30.21
N GLU A 250 -14.40 -3.70 -29.45
CA GLU A 250 -15.75 -3.19 -29.71
C GLU A 250 -15.80 -1.66 -29.68
N LEU A 251 -15.23 -1.04 -28.64
CA LEU A 251 -15.23 0.41 -28.50
C LEU A 251 -14.46 1.10 -29.63
N LYS A 252 -13.43 0.45 -30.18
CA LYS A 252 -12.66 0.99 -31.30
C LYS A 252 -13.54 1.12 -32.54
N GLU A 253 -14.37 0.12 -32.80
CA GLU A 253 -15.31 0.11 -33.93
C GLU A 253 -16.45 1.10 -33.71
N ILE A 254 -17.13 1.04 -32.55
CA ILE A 254 -18.29 1.87 -32.20
C ILE A 254 -17.97 3.36 -32.27
N TYR A 255 -16.80 3.77 -31.76
CA TYR A 255 -16.41 5.17 -31.73
C TYR A 255 -15.54 5.60 -32.92
N TYR A 256 -15.33 4.71 -33.90
CA TYR A 256 -14.48 4.93 -35.07
C TYR A 256 -13.07 5.45 -34.72
N LEU A 257 -12.42 4.81 -33.74
CA LEU A 257 -11.11 5.20 -33.21
C LEU A 257 -9.98 4.43 -33.93
N ARG A 258 -8.80 5.06 -34.05
CA ARG A 258 -7.59 4.40 -34.56
C ARG A 258 -7.01 3.40 -33.55
N LYS A 259 -7.14 3.70 -32.25
CA LYS A 259 -6.52 2.92 -31.17
C LYS A 259 -7.30 3.05 -29.86
N ILE A 260 -7.45 1.94 -29.15
CA ILE A 260 -7.81 1.93 -27.73
C ILE A 260 -6.74 1.14 -26.98
N THR A 261 -6.30 1.66 -25.83
CA THR A 261 -5.30 1.01 -24.98
C THR A 261 -5.93 0.63 -23.64
N VAL A 262 -5.76 -0.63 -23.23
CA VAL A 262 -6.11 -1.07 -21.87
C VAL A 262 -4.94 -0.80 -20.94
N VAL A 263 -5.20 -0.03 -19.88
CA VAL A 263 -4.19 0.51 -18.98
C VAL A 263 -4.56 0.15 -17.54
N PRO A 264 -4.06 -0.99 -17.00
CA PRO A 264 -4.28 -1.32 -15.60
C PRO A 264 -3.43 -0.41 -14.70
N VAL A 265 -4.03 0.13 -13.64
CA VAL A 265 -3.35 0.91 -12.61
C VAL A 265 -3.43 0.11 -11.32
N VAL A 266 -2.32 -0.56 -10.97
CA VAL A 266 -2.27 -1.52 -9.86
C VAL A 266 -1.29 -1.06 -8.80
N ILE A 267 -1.78 -0.83 -7.58
CA ILE A 267 -0.95 -0.50 -6.41
C ILE A 267 -1.35 -1.45 -5.31
N SER A 268 -0.41 -2.10 -4.65
CA SER A 268 -0.77 -3.06 -3.61
C SER A 268 -1.41 -2.41 -2.37
N THR A 269 -1.97 -3.24 -1.48
CA THR A 269 -2.46 -2.79 -0.16
C THR A 269 -1.41 -2.09 0.69
N ASN A 270 -0.12 -2.34 0.44
CA ASN A 270 1.03 -1.75 1.12
C ASN A 270 1.72 -0.64 0.29
N GLY A 271 1.20 -0.29 -0.88
CA GLY A 271 1.74 0.75 -1.75
C GLY A 271 2.74 0.27 -2.81
N VAL A 272 2.92 -1.05 -2.98
CA VAL A 272 3.89 -1.62 -3.93
C VAL A 272 3.45 -1.40 -5.37
N VAL A 273 4.41 -1.02 -6.21
CA VAL A 273 4.25 -0.83 -7.67
C VAL A 273 5.37 -1.52 -8.45
N LEU A 274 5.08 -1.86 -9.71
CA LEU A 274 6.05 -2.51 -10.61
C LEU A 274 6.97 -1.50 -11.30
N GLN A 275 8.11 -1.97 -11.82
CA GLN A 275 9.10 -1.15 -12.56
C GLN A 275 8.54 -0.43 -13.79
N ASP A 276 7.51 -1.00 -14.42
CA ASP A 276 6.85 -0.39 -15.59
C ASP A 276 5.95 0.81 -15.24
N TRP A 277 5.89 1.23 -13.97
CA TRP A 277 5.08 2.37 -13.54
C TRP A 277 5.45 3.65 -14.29
N LYS A 278 6.73 3.81 -14.72
CA LYS A 278 7.15 5.02 -15.44
C LYS A 278 6.40 5.17 -16.75
N LYS A 279 6.31 4.08 -17.51
CA LYS A 279 5.55 4.01 -18.76
C LYS A 279 4.06 4.26 -18.51
N LEU A 280 3.54 3.78 -17.39
CA LEU A 280 2.15 4.03 -16.97
C LEU A 280 1.89 5.52 -16.74
N MET A 281 2.78 6.21 -16.01
CA MET A 281 2.62 7.64 -15.75
C MET A 281 2.70 8.48 -17.03
N GLU A 282 3.59 8.10 -17.96
CA GLU A 282 3.68 8.74 -19.29
C GLU A 282 2.39 8.53 -20.11
N THR A 283 1.75 7.35 -19.99
CA THR A 283 0.50 7.03 -20.69
C THR A 283 -0.71 7.79 -20.14
N LEU A 284 -0.78 7.98 -18.82
CA LEU A 284 -1.91 8.60 -18.11
C LEU A 284 -1.65 10.05 -17.66
N PRO A 285 -0.75 10.76 -18.34
CA PRO A 285 -0.01 11.95 -17.84
C PRO A 285 -0.02 12.16 -16.31
N LEU A 286 0.37 11.14 -15.55
CA LEU A 286 0.45 11.19 -14.09
C LEU A 286 1.81 11.73 -13.64
N THR A 287 1.85 12.23 -12.41
CA THR A 287 3.08 12.75 -11.79
C THR A 287 3.40 11.93 -10.54
N THR A 288 4.62 12.09 -10.02
CA THR A 288 5.03 11.46 -8.75
C THR A 288 4.10 11.84 -7.59
N ASN A 289 3.52 13.05 -7.60
CA ASN A 289 2.54 13.46 -6.59
C ASN A 289 1.25 12.64 -6.69
N HIS A 290 0.80 12.31 -7.91
CA HIS A 290 -0.35 11.42 -8.09
C HIS A 290 -0.05 10.01 -7.56
N LEU A 291 1.15 9.46 -7.80
CA LEU A 291 1.58 8.20 -7.20
C LEU A 291 1.51 8.25 -5.67
N LYS A 292 2.09 9.30 -5.06
CA LYS A 292 2.05 9.50 -3.60
C LYS A 292 0.61 9.53 -3.06
N LEU A 293 -0.30 10.23 -3.74
CA LEU A 293 -1.70 10.31 -3.35
C LEU A 293 -2.41 8.96 -3.47
N MET A 294 -2.15 8.21 -4.54
CA MET A 294 -2.72 6.87 -4.73
C MET A 294 -2.19 5.88 -3.68
N GLN A 295 -0.89 5.88 -3.41
CA GLN A 295 -0.29 5.07 -2.34
C GLN A 295 -0.87 5.44 -0.98
N LYS A 296 -0.95 6.74 -0.67
CA LYS A 296 -1.59 7.25 0.55
C LYS A 296 -3.02 6.72 0.68
N ALA A 297 -3.81 6.79 -0.38
CA ALA A 297 -5.18 6.27 -0.39
C ALA A 297 -5.24 4.76 -0.12
N ALA A 298 -4.34 3.98 -0.74
CA ALA A 298 -4.25 2.54 -0.55
C ALA A 298 -3.84 2.18 0.89
N VAL A 299 -2.72 2.72 1.40
CA VAL A 299 -2.20 2.36 2.73
C VAL A 299 -3.09 2.86 3.86
N LEU A 300 -3.70 4.04 3.74
CA LEU A 300 -4.67 4.53 4.74
C LEU A 300 -5.96 3.71 4.71
N GLY A 301 -6.44 3.32 3.52
CA GLY A 301 -7.58 2.41 3.40
C GLY A 301 -7.30 1.08 4.11
N THR A 302 -6.11 0.50 3.88
CA THR A 302 -5.65 -0.71 4.56
C THR A 302 -5.57 -0.51 6.08
N ALA A 303 -4.98 0.59 6.55
CA ALA A 303 -4.90 0.89 7.98
C ALA A 303 -6.29 1.00 8.62
N ASN A 304 -7.23 1.68 7.96
CA ASN A 304 -8.60 1.81 8.47
C ASN A 304 -9.33 0.46 8.53
N ILE A 305 -9.17 -0.39 7.51
CA ILE A 305 -9.71 -1.76 7.50
C ILE A 305 -9.20 -2.55 8.71
N VAL A 306 -7.88 -2.51 8.93
CA VAL A 306 -7.24 -3.25 10.03
C VAL A 306 -7.72 -2.71 11.37
N ARG A 307 -7.74 -1.38 11.58
CA ARG A 307 -8.27 -0.76 12.81
C ARG A 307 -9.70 -1.19 13.11
N LYS A 308 -10.60 -1.09 12.13
CA LYS A 308 -12.00 -1.52 12.27
C LYS A 308 -12.11 -2.99 12.63
N THR A 309 -11.27 -3.83 12.03
CA THR A 309 -11.25 -5.26 12.34
C THR A 309 -10.80 -5.48 13.78
N LEU A 310 -9.72 -4.83 14.22
CA LEU A 310 -9.19 -5.02 15.58
C LEU A 310 -10.12 -4.50 16.69
N SER A 311 -11.02 -3.56 16.39
CA SER A 311 -12.01 -3.05 17.34
C SER A 311 -13.22 -3.95 17.58
N LEU A 312 -13.32 -5.09 16.88
CA LEU A 312 -14.36 -6.11 17.05
C LEU A 312 -13.90 -7.23 17.99
#